data_AF-A0A0G2HI71-F1
#
_entry.id   AF-A0A0G2HI71-F1
#
_cell.length_a   1.000
_cell.length_b   1.000
_cell.length_c   1.000
_cell.angle_alpha   90.00
_cell.angle_beta   90.00
_cell.angle_gamma   90.00
#
_symmetry.space_group_name_H-M   'P 1'
#
loop_
_entity.id
_entity.type
_entity.pdbx_description
1 polymer ?
#
loop_
_entity_poly.entity_id
_entity_poly.type
_entity_poly.pdbx_seq_one_letter_code
_entity_poly.pdbx_strand_id
1 'polypeptide(L)' 'MAGQTSIYKQANRESQSVLFRSNYAMLGAVFAGAFGFQMAYDVTMTRVWDNMNRGRQWKDIKQKYLEGAEDEE' A
#
# COMPACT_ATOMS: atom_id res chain seq x y z
N MET A 1 30.61 -1.82 47.77
CA MET A 1 29.96 -2.88 46.95
C MET A 1 28.61 -2.41 46.39
N ALA A 2 28.56 -1.31 45.62
CA ALA A 2 27.31 -0.78 45.06
C ALA A 2 27.47 -0.25 43.61
N GLY A 3 28.57 -0.59 42.94
CA GLY A 3 28.91 -0.06 41.61
C GLY A 3 28.72 -1.05 40.45
N GLN A 4 28.44 -2.32 40.73
CA GLN A 4 28.37 -3.36 39.69
C GLN A 4 26.95 -3.67 39.20
N THR A 5 25.89 -3.22 39.87
CA THR A 5 24.50 -3.57 39.50
C THR A 5 23.87 -2.66 38.43
N SER A 6 24.47 -1.50 38.15
CA SER A 6 23.97 -0.56 37.13
C SER A 6 24.29 -1.02 35.70
N ILE A 7 25.47 -1.61 35.51
CA ILE A 7 26.01 -1.95 34.18
C ILE A 7 25.35 -3.18 33.54
N TYR A 8 24.80 -4.12 34.32
CA TYR A 8 24.14 -5.32 33.78
C TYR A 8 22.66 -5.09 33.39
N LYS A 9 22.00 -4.03 33.90
CA LYS A 9 20.62 -3.68 33.49
C LYS A 9 20.54 -3.00 32.12
N GLN A 10 21.65 -2.49 31.60
CA GLN A 10 21.72 -1.78 30.33
C GLN A 10 22.05 -2.69 29.13
N ALA A 11 22.50 -3.93 29.38
CA ALA A 11 22.98 -4.84 28.35
C ALA A 11 21.87 -5.67 27.65
N ASN A 12 20.58 -5.44 27.95
CA ASN A 12 19.47 -6.16 27.32
C ASN A 12 18.35 -5.21 26.87
N ARG A 13 18.68 -4.16 26.13
CA ARG A 13 17.69 -3.44 25.33
C ARG A 13 17.76 -3.98 23.91
N GLU A 14 17.33 -5.23 23.75
CA GLU A 14 16.90 -5.78 22.47
C GLU A 14 16.05 -4.69 21.78
N SER A 15 16.40 -4.32 20.55
CA SER A 15 15.67 -3.33 19.77
C SER A 15 14.28 -3.88 19.45
N GLN A 16 13.38 -3.81 20.42
CA GLN A 16 12.01 -4.27 20.25
C GLN A 16 11.26 -3.22 19.45
N SER A 17 10.93 -3.57 18.20
CA SER A 17 10.09 -2.76 17.32
C SER A 17 8.90 -2.20 18.09
N VAL A 18 8.81 -0.87 18.13
CA VAL A 18 7.71 -0.14 18.81
C VAL A 18 6.35 -0.51 18.23
N LEU A 19 6.31 -0.99 16.99
CA LEU A 19 5.09 -1.43 16.30
C LEU A 19 4.65 -2.83 16.71
N PHE A 20 5.57 -3.71 17.15
CA PHE A 20 5.28 -5.12 17.44
C PHE A 20 5.25 -5.45 18.95
N ARG A 21 5.57 -4.50 19.84
CA ARG A 21 5.63 -4.74 21.28
C ARG A 21 4.28 -4.66 21.99
N SER A 22 3.26 -4.09 21.36
CA SER A 22 1.93 -3.93 21.96
C SER A 22 0.85 -4.34 20.97
N ASN A 23 -0.05 -5.24 21.40
CA ASN A 23 -1.14 -5.76 20.55
C ASN A 23 -1.97 -4.64 19.90
N TYR A 24 -2.29 -3.59 20.66
CA TYR A 24 -3.02 -2.44 20.14
C TYR A 24 -2.22 -1.64 19.09
N ALA A 25 -0.93 -1.40 19.34
CA ALA A 25 -0.05 -0.69 18.40
C ALA A 25 0.12 -1.48 17.09
N MET A 26 0.25 -2.81 17.19
CA MET A 26 0.30 -3.71 16.05
C MET A 26 -0.98 -3.66 15.23
N LEU A 27 -2.16 -3.75 15.88
CA LEU A 27 -3.45 -3.65 15.19
C LEU A 27 -3.62 -2.31 14.48
N GLY A 28 -3.25 -1.20 15.14
CA GLY A 28 -3.26 0.13 14.54
C GLY A 28 -2.34 0.23 13.33
N ALA A 29 -1.13 -0.32 13.41
CA ALA A 29 -0.18 -0.34 12.30
C ALA A 29 -0.68 -1.17 11.12
N VAL A 30 -1.30 -2.34 11.37
CA VAL A 30 -1.89 -3.18 10.32
C VAL A 30 -3.04 -2.45 9.64
N PHE A 31 -3.96 -1.82 10.37
CA PHE A 31 -5.06 -1.08 9.74
C PHE A 31 -4.57 0.13 8.96
N ALA A 32 -3.69 0.96 9.53
CA ALA A 32 -3.13 2.11 8.84
C ALA A 32 -2.36 1.68 7.57
N GLY A 33 -1.56 0.62 7.69
CA GLY A 33 -0.85 0.02 6.57
C GLY A 33 -1.79 -0.53 5.51
N ALA A 34 -2.87 -1.21 5.89
CA ALA A 34 -3.86 -1.75 4.97
C ALA A 34 -4.58 -0.64 4.19
N PHE A 35 -5.03 0.44 4.86
CA PHE A 35 -5.66 1.57 4.19
C PHE A 35 -4.70 2.28 3.22
N GLY A 36 -3.47 2.53 3.67
CA GLY A 36 -2.45 3.16 2.81
C GLY A 36 -2.07 2.27 1.62
N PHE A 37 -1.90 0.97 1.86
CA PHE A 37 -1.58 -0.01 0.83
C PHE A 37 -2.73 -0.15 -0.18
N GLN A 38 -3.98 -0.26 0.28
CA GLN A 38 -5.15 -0.37 -0.60
C GLN A 38 -5.19 0.79 -1.60
N MET A 39 -5.09 2.04 -1.14
CA MET A 39 -5.12 3.19 -2.04
C MET A 39 -3.98 3.18 -3.07
N ALA A 40 -2.76 2.85 -2.65
CA ALA A 40 -1.62 2.77 -3.56
C ALA A 40 -1.76 1.60 -4.55
N TYR A 41 -2.22 0.45 -4.06
CA TYR A 41 -2.37 -0.79 -4.82
C TYR A 41 -3.42 -0.63 -5.91
N ASP A 42 -4.62 -0.14 -5.59
CA ASP A 42 -5.72 0.02 -6.56
C ASP A 42 -5.29 0.87 -7.76
N VAL A 43 -4.67 2.03 -7.49
CA VAL A 43 -4.23 2.94 -8.55
C VAL A 43 -3.08 2.33 -9.36
N THR A 44 -2.12 1.69 -8.69
CA THR A 44 -0.97 1.09 -9.36
C THR A 44 -1.41 -0.06 -10.26
N MET A 45 -2.27 -0.95 -9.75
CA MET A 45 -2.70 -2.13 -10.48
C MET A 45 -3.63 -1.79 -11.63
N THR A 46 -4.46 -0.74 -11.49
CA THR A 46 -5.21 -0.17 -12.62
C THR A 46 -4.26 0.29 -13.72
N ARG A 47 -3.18 1.02 -13.41
CA ARG A 47 -2.21 1.47 -14.42
C ARG A 47 -1.47 0.32 -15.10
N VAL A 48 -1.08 -0.70 -14.33
CA VAL A 48 -0.42 -1.89 -14.88
C VAL A 48 -1.36 -2.59 -15.86
N TRP A 49 -2.62 -2.82 -15.46
CA TRP A 49 -3.63 -3.43 -16.30
C TRP A 49 -3.88 -2.61 -17.57
N ASP A 50 -4.03 -1.30 -17.42
CA ASP A 50 -4.28 -0.36 -18.51
C ASP A 50 -3.16 -0.37 -19.55
N ASN A 51 -1.91 -0.42 -19.08
CA ASN A 51 -0.75 -0.47 -19.97
C ASN A 51 -0.65 -1.81 -20.71
N MET A 52 -0.93 -2.92 -20.02
CA MET A 52 -0.91 -4.25 -20.63
C MET A 52 -2.04 -4.46 -21.64
N ASN A 53 -3.20 -3.82 -21.45
CA ASN A 53 -4.37 -3.96 -22.32
C ASN A 53 -4.60 -2.75 -23.23
N ARG A 54 -3.57 -1.93 -23.47
CA ARG A 54 -3.67 -0.74 -24.30
C ARG A 54 -4.18 -1.08 -25.71
N GLY A 55 -5.13 -0.32 -26.20
CA GLY A 55 -5.74 -0.49 -27.52
C GLY A 55 -6.84 -1.56 -27.58
N ARG A 56 -7.11 -2.26 -26.47
CA ARG A 56 -8.20 -3.24 -26.36
C ARG A 56 -9.28 -2.83 -25.36
N GLN A 57 -9.03 -1.79 -24.58
CA GLN A 57 -9.98 -1.31 -23.59
C GLN A 57 -11.03 -0.44 -24.25
N TRP A 58 -12.27 -0.50 -23.75
CA TRP A 58 -13.35 0.35 -24.23
C TRP A 58 -12.96 1.83 -24.27
N LYS A 59 -12.27 2.32 -23.23
CA LYS A 59 -11.80 3.72 -23.20
C LYS A 59 -10.86 4.11 -24.34
N ASP A 60 -10.14 3.15 -24.93
CA ASP A 60 -9.22 3.37 -26.05
C ASP A 60 -9.94 3.29 -27.41
N ILE A 61 -11.01 2.50 -27.52
CA ILE A 61 -11.71 2.23 -28.79
C ILE A 61 -13.04 2.98 -28.94
N LYS A 62 -13.60 3.52 -27.85
CA LYS A 62 -14.94 4.13 -27.82
C LYS A 62 -15.13 5.27 -28.82
N GLN A 63 -14.08 6.06 -29.06
CA GLN A 63 -14.18 7.24 -29.95
C GLN A 63 -14.58 6.83 -31.37
N LYS A 64 -14.03 5.72 -31.86
CA LYS A 64 -14.36 5.19 -33.20
C LYS A 64 -15.83 4.82 -33.36
N TYR A 65 -16.48 4.39 -32.28
CA TYR A 65 -17.89 4.00 -32.31
C TYR A 65 -18.84 5.18 -32.11
N LEU A 66 -18.39 6.23 -31.42
CA LEU A 66 -19.17 7.46 -31.25
C LEU A 66 -19.16 8.27 -32.55
N GLU A 67 -18.00 8.41 -33.19
CA GLU A 67 -17.88 9.08 -34.50
C GLU A 67 -18.68 8.35 -35.59
N GLY A 68 -18.57 7.01 -35.66
CA GLY A 68 -19.37 6.22 -36.62
C GLY A 68 -20.89 6.24 -36.36
N ALA A 69 -21.33 6.59 -35.16
CA ALA A 69 -22.75 6.78 -34.85
C ALA A 69 -23.24 8.19 -35.25
N GLU A 70 -22.37 9.20 -35.24
CA GLU A 70 -22.67 10.55 -35.73
C GLU A 70 -22.69 10.62 -37.27
N ASP A 71 -21.88 9.82 -37.96
CA ASP A 71 -21.83 9.76 -39.43
C ASP A 71 -22.98 8.95 -40.07
N GLU A 72 -23.72 8.14 -39.28
CA GLU A 72 -24.90 7.37 -39.73
C GLU A 72 -26.25 8.08 -39.52
N GLU A 73 -26.25 9.29 -38.89
CA GLU A 73 -27.42 10.19 -38.72
C GLU A 73 -27.44 11.32 -39.77
#